data_AF-A0AAW4YUJ8-F1
#
_entry.id   AF-A0AAW4YUJ8-F1
#
_cell.length_a   1.000
_cell.length_b   1.000
_cell.length_c   1.000
_cell.angle_alpha   90.00
_cell.angle_beta   90.00
_cell.angle_gamma   90.00
#
_symmetry.space_group_name_H-M   'P 1'
#
loop_
_entity.id
_entity.type
_entity.pdbx_description
1 polymer ?
#
loop_
_entity_poly.entity_id
_entity_poly.type
_entity_poly.pdbx_seq_one_letter_code
_entity_poly.pdbx_strand_id
1 'polypeptide(L)'
;MKHWRLVLRVASDSMVLQDAGELRRNASAFLRVNKTYEVACLGINMFGIDFLAEDDEFNHIMCLVKILETRYRLSIMQFSELDVTDEPGVTVKVGSQPATYVA
;
A
#
# COMPACT_ATOMS: atom_id res chain seq x y z
N MET A 1 -17.74 -5.60 5.70
CA MET A 1 -16.64 -5.01 4.91
C MET A 1 -15.96 -3.88 5.66
N LYS A 2 -14.66 -4.02 5.87
CA LYS A 2 -13.78 -3.02 6.48
C LYS A 2 -12.92 -2.35 5.41
N HIS A 3 -12.57 -1.09 5.63
CA HIS A 3 -11.58 -0.39 4.82
C HIS A 3 -10.18 -0.70 5.33
N TRP A 4 -9.28 -1.06 4.43
CA TRP A 4 -7.89 -1.34 4.74
C TRP A 4 -7.00 -0.45 3.89
N ARG A 5 -5.88 -0.04 4.48
CA ARG A 5 -4.80 0.68 3.81
C ARG A 5 -3.54 -0.14 3.82
N LEU A 6 -2.96 -0.30 2.65
CA LEU A 6 -1.64 -0.90 2.43
C LEU A 6 -0.73 0.13 1.77
N VAL A 7 0.37 0.47 2.42
CA VAL A 7 1.41 1.34 1.85
C VAL A 7 2.66 0.51 1.63
N LEU A 8 3.14 0.52 0.40
CA LEU A 8 4.29 -0.24 -0.06
C LEU A 8 5.40 0.73 -0.44
N ARG A 9 6.59 0.56 0.12
CA ARG A 9 7.79 1.22 -0.38
C ARG A 9 8.19 0.60 -1.71
N VAL A 10 8.49 1.45 -2.68
CA VAL A 10 9.06 1.08 -3.97
C VAL A 10 10.58 1.25 -3.89
N ALA A 11 11.32 0.19 -4.22
CA ALA A 11 12.78 0.29 -4.31
C ALA A 11 13.21 1.27 -5.41
N SER A 12 14.28 2.03 -5.18
CA SER A 12 14.73 3.11 -6.07
C SER A 12 15.17 2.62 -7.45
N ASP A 13 15.60 1.35 -7.53
CA ASP A 13 15.98 0.63 -8.76
C ASP A 13 14.81 -0.15 -9.38
N SER A 14 13.61 -0.06 -8.80
CA SER A 14 12.44 -0.80 -9.26
C SER A 14 11.80 -0.08 -10.45
N MET A 15 11.59 -0.82 -11.55
CA MET A 15 10.81 -0.35 -12.70
C MET A 15 9.31 -0.24 -12.39
N VAL A 16 8.88 -0.60 -11.18
CA VAL A 16 7.47 -0.53 -10.74
C VAL A 16 6.81 0.83 -10.93
N LEU A 17 7.55 1.93 -10.79
CA LEU A 17 6.97 3.27 -11.04
C LEU A 17 6.71 3.50 -12.54
N GLN A 18 7.47 2.84 -13.43
CA GLN A 18 7.17 2.80 -14.86
C GLN A 18 5.98 1.86 -15.13
N ASP A 19 5.84 0.81 -14.33
CA ASP A 19 4.78 -0.21 -14.40
C ASP A 19 3.62 0.00 -13.43
N ALA A 20 3.42 1.23 -12.92
CA ALA A 20 2.38 1.52 -11.93
C ALA A 20 0.97 1.15 -12.43
N GLY A 21 0.78 1.14 -13.75
CA GLY A 21 -0.42 0.60 -14.41
C GLY A 21 -0.58 -0.91 -14.29
N GLU A 22 0.48 -1.70 -14.36
CA GLU A 22 0.43 -3.16 -14.13
C GLU A 22 0.17 -3.49 -12.66
N LEU A 23 0.88 -2.83 -11.74
CA LEU A 23 0.67 -3.03 -10.31
C LEU A 23 -0.78 -2.73 -9.90
N ARG A 24 -1.31 -1.60 -10.35
CA ARG A 24 -2.71 -1.22 -10.12
C ARG A 24 -3.69 -2.23 -10.72
N ARG A 25 -3.43 -2.74 -11.93
CA ARG A 25 -4.26 -3.79 -12.55
C ARG A 25 -4.25 -5.07 -11.73
N ASN A 26 -3.07 -5.52 -11.30
CA ASN A 26 -2.95 -6.72 -10.50
C ASN A 26 -3.61 -6.55 -9.12
N ALA A 27 -3.36 -5.44 -8.43
CA ALA A 27 -4.05 -5.13 -7.17
C ALA A 27 -5.58 -5.13 -7.36
N SER A 28 -6.09 -4.51 -8.41
CA SER A 28 -7.54 -4.46 -8.70
C SER A 28 -8.14 -5.81 -9.12
N ALA A 29 -7.33 -6.72 -9.67
CA ALA A 29 -7.79 -8.06 -10.02
C ALA A 29 -7.99 -8.97 -8.79
N PHE A 30 -7.25 -8.70 -7.71
CA PHE A 30 -7.25 -9.55 -6.51
C PHE A 30 -7.90 -8.91 -5.29
N LEU A 31 -7.95 -7.58 -5.22
CA LEU A 31 -8.50 -6.81 -4.12
C LEU A 31 -9.66 -5.96 -4.61
N ARG A 32 -10.64 -5.72 -3.73
CA ARG A 32 -11.71 -4.73 -3.96
C ARG A 32 -11.14 -3.32 -3.70
N VAL A 33 -10.29 -2.87 -4.61
CA VAL A 33 -9.58 -1.60 -4.51
C VAL A 33 -10.57 -0.43 -4.59
N ASN A 34 -10.52 0.44 -3.59
CA ASN A 34 -11.25 1.70 -3.56
C ASN A 34 -10.43 2.81 -4.24
N LYS A 35 -9.15 2.94 -3.87
CA LYS A 35 -8.24 3.92 -4.47
C LYS A 35 -6.80 3.45 -4.41
N THR A 36 -6.01 3.87 -5.39
CA THR A 36 -4.55 3.78 -5.36
C THR A 36 -3.93 5.18 -5.46
N TYR A 37 -2.78 5.39 -4.84
CA TYR A 37 -2.07 6.67 -4.90
C TYR A 37 -0.56 6.46 -4.80
N GLU A 38 0.20 7.41 -5.34
CA GLU A 38 1.66 7.44 -5.28
C GLU A 38 2.10 8.54 -4.33
N VAL A 39 3.06 8.24 -3.46
CA VAL A 39 3.63 9.19 -2.51
C VAL A 39 5.13 9.18 -2.65
N ALA A 40 5.71 10.35 -2.91
CA ALA A 40 7.16 10.55 -2.83
C ALA A 40 7.47 11.40 -1.60
N CYS A 41 8.22 10.85 -0.65
CA CYS A 41 8.59 11.55 0.58
C CYS A 41 10.01 11.15 1.02
N LEU A 42 10.85 12.12 1.39
CA LEU A 42 12.21 11.89 1.90
C LEU A 42 13.08 10.99 0.98
N GLY A 43 12.92 11.11 -0.35
CA GLY A 43 13.64 10.28 -1.32
C GLY A 43 13.14 8.84 -1.42
N ILE A 44 12.01 8.53 -0.77
CA ILE A 44 11.33 7.23 -0.83
C ILE A 44 10.08 7.38 -1.67
N ASN A 45 9.96 6.54 -2.69
CA ASN A 45 8.72 6.40 -3.45
C ASN A 45 7.88 5.30 -2.83
N MET A 46 6.59 5.55 -2.72
CA MET A 46 5.62 4.67 -2.09
C MET A 46 4.37 4.56 -2.94
N PHE A 47 3.73 3.41 -2.86
CA PHE A 47 2.48 3.10 -3.51
C PHE A 47 1.45 2.70 -2.45
N GLY A 48 0.38 3.47 -2.34
CA GLY A 48 -0.72 3.23 -1.43
C GLY A 48 -1.90 2.58 -2.13
N ILE A 49 -2.53 1.63 -1.44
CA ILE A 49 -3.72 0.90 -1.88
C ILE A 49 -4.71 0.92 -0.73
N ASP A 50 -5.85 1.57 -0.95
CA ASP A 50 -6.99 1.50 -0.06
C ASP A 50 -8.00 0.51 -0.66
N PHE A 51 -8.43 -0.49 0.09
CA PHE A 51 -9.29 -1.57 -0.40
C PHE A 51 -10.27 -2.09 0.66
N LEU A 52 -11.30 -2.81 0.20
CA LEU A 52 -12.36 -3.39 1.01
C LEU A 52 -12.13 -4.87 1.26
N ALA A 53 -12.13 -5.30 2.52
CA ALA A 53 -11.99 -6.70 2.90
C ALA A 53 -12.93 -7.10 4.04
N GLU A 54 -13.33 -8.36 4.03
CA GLU A 54 -13.95 -9.04 5.17
C GLU A 54 -12.87 -9.68 6.07
N ASP A 55 -13.19 -9.94 7.33
CA ASP A 55 -12.22 -10.47 8.30
C ASP A 55 -11.67 -11.86 7.90
N ASP A 56 -12.48 -12.68 7.22
CA ASP A 56 -12.11 -14.02 6.74
C ASP A 56 -11.18 -14.00 5.51
N GLU A 57 -11.06 -12.86 4.83
CA GLU A 57 -10.19 -12.69 3.68
C GLU A 57 -8.75 -12.31 4.06
N PHE A 58 -8.49 -12.00 5.34
CA PHE A 58 -7.22 -11.48 5.82
C PHE A 58 -6.02 -12.35 5.41
N ASN A 59 -6.14 -13.67 5.55
CA ASN A 59 -5.06 -14.60 5.17
C ASN A 59 -4.77 -14.58 3.67
N HIS A 60 -5.82 -14.47 2.84
CA HIS A 60 -5.66 -14.37 1.38
C HIS A 60 -4.99 -13.06 0.99
N ILE A 61 -5.37 -11.96 1.63
CA ILE A 61 -4.77 -10.63 1.44
C ILE A 61 -3.29 -10.68 1.80
N MET A 62 -2.93 -11.24 2.96
CA MET A 62 -1.51 -11.34 3.35
C MET A 62 -0.68 -12.19 2.38
N CYS A 63 -1.24 -13.27 1.82
CA CYS A 63 -0.60 -14.05 0.76
C CYS A 63 -0.39 -13.22 -0.51
N LEU A 64 -1.38 -12.46 -0.94
CA LEU A 64 -1.28 -11.57 -2.10
C LEU A 64 -0.23 -10.49 -1.89
N VAL A 65 -0.20 -9.86 -0.71
CA VAL A 65 0.81 -8.84 -0.39
C VAL A 65 2.21 -9.42 -0.50
N LYS A 66 2.47 -10.62 0.01
CA LYS A 66 3.77 -11.30 -0.14
C LYS A 66 4.16 -11.56 -1.60
N ILE A 67 3.18 -11.92 -2.44
CA ILE A 67 3.40 -12.09 -3.89
C ILE A 67 3.78 -10.75 -4.52
N LEU A 68 3.08 -9.67 -4.16
CA LEU A 68 3.38 -8.32 -4.65
C LEU A 68 4.75 -7.84 -4.17
N GLU A 69 5.10 -8.02 -2.89
CA GLU A 69 6.42 -7.72 -2.35
C GLU A 69 7.53 -8.44 -3.13
N THR A 70 7.37 -9.74 -3.38
CA THR A 70 8.36 -10.55 -4.09
C THR A 70 8.49 -10.15 -5.56
N ARG A 71 7.35 -10.04 -6.27
CA ARG A 71 7.31 -9.79 -7.72
C ARG A 71 7.77 -8.38 -8.07
N TYR A 72 7.43 -7.40 -7.23
CA TYR A 72 7.67 -5.97 -7.50
C TYR A 72 8.78 -5.37 -6.64
N ARG A 73 9.47 -6.19 -5.84
CA ARG A 73 10.53 -5.77 -4.90
C ARG A 73 10.03 -4.63 -4.00
N LEU A 74 8.83 -4.79 -3.49
CA LEU A 74 8.18 -3.83 -2.59
C LEU A 74 8.44 -4.24 -1.13
N SER A 75 8.27 -3.29 -0.22
CA SER A 75 8.31 -3.57 1.21
C SER A 75 7.12 -2.89 1.90
N ILE A 76 6.38 -3.62 2.73
CA ILE A 76 5.27 -3.04 3.50
C ILE A 76 5.80 -1.97 4.46
N MET A 77 5.25 -0.77 4.33
CA MET A 77 5.48 0.36 5.25
C MET A 77 4.31 0.54 6.22
N GLN A 78 3.09 0.27 5.75
CA GLN A 78 1.89 0.34 6.57
C GLN A 78 0.90 -0.72 6.09
N PHE A 79 0.28 -1.40 7.04
CA PHE A 79 -0.92 -2.21 6.79
C PHE A 79 -1.86 -2.07 7.99
N SER A 80 -2.99 -1.39 7.80
CA SER A 80 -3.93 -1.08 8.89
C SER A 80 -5.36 -0.95 8.38
N GLU A 81 -6.32 -1.25 9.25
CA GLU A 81 -7.73 -0.87 9.05
C GLU A 81 -7.83 0.67 9.09
N LEU A 82 -8.65 1.25 8.23
CA LEU A 82 -8.99 2.68 8.24
C LEU A 82 -10.31 2.86 8.98
N ASP A 83 -10.30 3.70 10.01
CA ASP A 83 -11.55 4.12 10.64
C ASP A 83 -12.29 5.09 9.71
N VAL A 84 -13.62 5.00 9.66
CA VAL A 84 -14.50 5.81 8.78
C VAL A 84 -14.36 7.32 9.05
N THR A 85 -13.74 7.70 10.17
CA THR A 85 -13.47 9.08 10.60
C THR A 85 -12.10 9.63 10.21
N ASP A 86 -11.23 8.86 9.54
CA ASP A 86 -9.84 9.29 9.32
C ASP A 86 -9.69 10.47 8.32
N GLU A 87 -8.93 11.47 8.77
CA GLU A 87 -8.53 12.66 8.03
C GLU A 87 -7.77 12.30 6.73
N PRO A 88 -7.84 13.15 5.68
CA PRO A 88 -7.11 12.92 4.45
C PRO A 88 -5.59 13.02 4.69
N GLY A 89 -4.92 11.87 4.78
CA GLY A 89 -3.47 11.75 4.79
C GLY A 89 -2.98 10.36 5.23
N VAL A 90 -1.67 10.17 5.17
CA VAL A 90 -0.96 8.92 5.48
C VAL A 90 0.18 9.22 6.44
N THR A 91 0.18 8.55 7.60
CA THR A 91 1.28 8.61 8.55
C THR A 91 2.30 7.52 8.24
N VAL A 92 3.42 7.89 7.63
CA VAL A 92 4.49 6.96 7.24
C VAL A 92 5.57 6.93 8.32
N LYS A 93 5.86 5.77 8.90
CA LYS A 93 6.98 5.57 9.82
C LYS A 93 8.13 4.86 9.11
N VAL A 94 9.30 5.51 9.05
CA VAL A 94 10.51 4.94 8.43
C VAL A 94 11.51 4.55 9.52
N GLY A 95 11.54 3.27 9.89
CA GLY A 95 12.46 2.75 10.91
C GLY A 95 12.28 3.43 12.27
N SER A 96 13.36 4.02 12.80
CA SER A 96 13.37 4.78 14.06
C SER A 96 13.01 6.25 13.90
N GLN A 97 12.70 6.72 12.68
CA GLN A 97 12.31 8.11 12.47
C GLN A 97 10.91 8.40 13.00
N PRO A 98 10.64 9.66 13.41
CA PRO A 98 9.28 10.11 13.71
C PRO A 98 8.36 9.82 12.53
N ALA A 99 7.11 9.45 12.82
CA ALA A 99 6.15 9.19 11.77
C ALA A 99 5.82 10.51 11.05
N THR A 100 5.94 10.51 9.73
CA THR A 100 5.69 11.69 8.88
C THR A 100 4.28 11.60 8.33
N TYR A 101 3.49 12.64 8.58
CA TYR A 101 2.17 12.78 7.97
C TYR A 101 2.31 13.33 6.54
N VAL A 102 1.68 12.67 5.58
CA VAL A 102 1.63 13.08 4.17
C VAL A 102 0.19 13.27 3.74
N ALA A 103 -0.18 14.49 3.36
CA ALA A 103 -1.50 14.87 2.85
C ALA A 103 -1.46 15.20 1.36
#